data_AF-A0A1I7XG26-F1
#
_entry.id   AF-A0A1I7XG26-F1
#
_cell.length_a   1.000
_cell.length_b   1.000
_cell.length_c   1.000
_cell.angle_alpha   90.00
_cell.angle_beta   90.00
_cell.angle_gamma   90.00
#
_symmetry.space_group_name_H-M   'P 1'
#
loop_
_entity.id
_entity.type
_entity.pdbx_description
1 polymer ?
#
loop_
_entity_poly.entity_id
_entity_poly.type
_entity_poly.pdbx_seq_one_letter_code
_entity_poly.pdbx_strand_id
1 'polypeptide(L)'
;MNYSNMTDVLECSELNAGNGIPPVVIESLKKFNEALTSLEDALEPHLHLTFEEHLERPALEMAQIDIMTLFTLNSLSWSLLAMHGKDPKENQQLSDELRRTKEYVSRLKSIERRKQAPHVNQSAAKV
;
A
#
# COMPACT_ATOMS: atom_id res chain seq x y z
N MET A 1 20.79 19.65 -17.09
CA MET A 1 20.51 18.25 -16.70
C MET A 1 20.14 17.52 -17.97
N ASN A 2 21.07 16.75 -18.53
CA ASN A 2 20.88 16.04 -19.80
C ASN A 2 20.21 14.70 -19.51
N TYR A 3 19.00 14.52 -20.04
CA TYR A 3 18.34 13.22 -20.15
C TYR A 3 18.88 12.48 -21.38
N SER A 4 20.16 12.10 -21.31
CA SER A 4 20.75 11.11 -22.21
C SER A 4 21.09 9.91 -21.36
N ASN A 5 20.18 8.92 -21.37
CA ASN A 5 20.44 7.48 -21.28
C ASN A 5 19.10 6.79 -21.01
N MET A 6 18.22 6.80 -22.02
CA MET A 6 16.99 6.00 -22.06
C MET A 6 17.19 4.78 -22.97
N THR A 7 18.39 4.22 -22.92
CA THR A 7 18.81 3.01 -23.66
C THR A 7 19.61 2.01 -22.81
N ASP A 8 19.99 2.36 -21.57
CA ASP A 8 20.72 1.44 -20.67
C ASP A 8 19.84 0.38 -19.98
N VAL A 9 18.53 0.35 -20.25
CA VAL A 9 17.59 -0.57 -19.58
C VAL A 9 17.43 -1.90 -20.32
N LEU A 10 18.08 -2.10 -21.47
CA LEU A 10 17.94 -3.34 -22.26
C LEU A 10 19.21 -4.18 -22.41
N GLU A 11 20.34 -3.77 -21.82
CA GLU A 11 21.58 -4.57 -21.87
C GLU A 11 21.73 -5.48 -20.62
N CYS A 12 20.69 -6.27 -20.32
CA CYS A 12 20.75 -7.33 -19.31
C CYS A 12 21.18 -8.70 -19.88
N SER A 13 21.69 -8.76 -21.12
CA SER A 13 22.00 -10.02 -21.81
C SER A 13 23.46 -10.48 -21.72
N GLU A 14 24.37 -9.75 -21.05
CA GLU A 14 25.80 -10.12 -20.97
C GLU A 14 26.33 -10.49 -19.58
N LEU A 15 25.48 -10.96 -18.66
CA LEU A 15 25.93 -11.63 -17.43
C LEU A 15 25.89 -13.15 -17.59
N ASN A 16 26.79 -13.69 -18.40
CA ASN A 16 27.07 -15.13 -18.35
C ASN A 16 28.57 -15.45 -18.53
N ALA A 17 29.31 -15.30 -17.43
CA ALA A 17 30.57 -15.98 -17.21
C ALA A 17 30.73 -16.27 -15.71
N GLY A 18 30.09 -17.35 -15.23
CA GLY A 18 30.49 -18.03 -13.98
C GLY A 18 29.49 -18.05 -12.81
N ASN A 19 28.68 -17.01 -12.59
CA ASN A 19 27.74 -16.92 -11.45
C ASN A 19 26.41 -16.25 -11.86
N GLY A 20 25.53 -16.97 -12.55
CA GLY A 20 24.18 -16.46 -12.85
C GLY A 20 23.39 -16.14 -11.58
N ILE A 21 22.41 -15.23 -11.69
CA ILE A 21 21.47 -14.93 -10.58
C ILE A 21 20.84 -16.26 -10.14
N PRO A 22 20.87 -16.61 -8.83
CA PRO A 22 20.32 -17.88 -8.37
C PRO A 22 18.85 -18.06 -8.80
N PRO A 23 18.43 -19.24 -9.26
CA PRO A 23 17.06 -19.47 -9.71
C PRO A 23 15.98 -19.08 -8.68
N VAL A 24 16.27 -19.27 -7.39
CA VAL A 24 15.40 -18.86 -6.28
C VAL A 24 15.17 -17.34 -6.21
N VAL A 25 16.19 -16.55 -6.57
CA VAL A 25 16.10 -15.09 -6.63
C VAL A 25 15.25 -14.69 -7.83
N ILE A 26 15.44 -15.33 -8.99
CA ILE A 26 14.61 -15.09 -10.18
C ILE A 26 13.14 -15.40 -9.89
N GLU A 27 12.85 -16.52 -9.23
CA GLU A 27 11.48 -16.88 -8.85
C GLU A 27 10.88 -15.87 -7.86
N SER A 28 11.66 -15.41 -6.88
CA SER A 28 11.22 -14.39 -5.92
C SER A 28 10.91 -13.06 -6.61
N LEU A 29 11.71 -12.65 -7.59
CA LEU A 29 11.47 -11.44 -8.39
C LEU A 29 10.21 -11.56 -9.25
N LYS A 30 9.96 -12.73 -9.85
CA LYS A 30 8.72 -12.99 -10.59
C LYS A 30 7.49 -12.85 -9.69
N LYS A 31 7.50 -13.49 -8.52
CA LYS A 31 6.41 -13.38 -7.53
C LYS A 31 6.21 -11.95 -7.05
N PHE A 32 7.30 -11.20 -6.84
CA PHE A 32 7.21 -9.80 -6.46
C PHE A 32 6.57 -8.95 -7.57
N ASN A 33 6.97 -9.15 -8.83
CA ASN A 33 6.37 -8.47 -9.98
C ASN A 33 4.87 -8.80 -10.12
N GLU A 34 4.49 -10.07 -10.00
CA GLU A 34 3.07 -10.49 -10.02
C GLU A 34 2.25 -9.84 -8.89
N ALA A 35 2.85 -9.71 -7.69
CA ALA A 35 2.23 -9.02 -6.58
C ALA A 35 2.06 -7.51 -6.83
N LEU A 36 3.01 -6.87 -7.52
CA LEU A 36 2.90 -5.47 -7.92
C LEU A 36 1.80 -5.26 -8.97
N THR A 37 1.72 -6.12 -9.99
CA THR A 37 0.62 -6.07 -10.98
C THR A 37 -0.73 -6.24 -10.29
N SER A 38 -0.85 -7.20 -9.37
CA SER A 38 -2.10 -7.41 -8.62
C SER A 38 -2.47 -6.20 -7.74
N LEU A 39 -1.45 -5.49 -7.22
CA LEU A 39 -1.66 -4.27 -6.44
C LEU A 39 -2.11 -3.10 -7.34
N GLU A 40 -1.52 -2.94 -8.52
CA GLU A 40 -1.91 -1.94 -9.51
C GLU A 40 -3.37 -2.14 -9.94
N ASP A 41 -3.76 -3.36 -10.30
CA ASP A 41 -5.13 -3.72 -10.68
C ASP A 41 -6.14 -3.39 -9.56
N ALA A 42 -5.77 -3.66 -8.30
CA ALA A 42 -6.63 -3.37 -7.15
C ALA A 42 -6.78 -1.87 -6.86
N LEU A 43 -5.76 -1.06 -7.18
CA LEU A 43 -5.75 0.38 -6.94
C LEU A 43 -6.35 1.19 -8.10
N GLU A 44 -6.31 0.65 -9.32
CA GLU A 44 -6.82 1.30 -10.53
C GLU A 44 -8.18 2.00 -10.38
N PRO A 45 -9.24 1.37 -9.81
CA PRO A 45 -10.55 2.01 -9.69
C PRO A 45 -10.58 3.19 -8.70
N HIS A 46 -9.58 3.30 -7.83
CA HIS A 46 -9.50 4.36 -6.82
C HIS A 46 -8.59 5.51 -7.24
N LEU A 47 -7.56 5.22 -8.05
CA LEU A 47 -6.54 6.19 -8.46
C LEU A 47 -6.84 6.90 -9.80
N HIS A 48 -7.86 6.47 -10.53
CA HIS A 48 -8.30 7.13 -11.77
C HIS A 48 -9.10 8.42 -11.56
N LEU A 49 -9.41 8.76 -10.32
CA LEU A 49 -10.28 9.89 -9.99
C LEU A 49 -9.46 11.14 -9.73
N THR A 50 -10.03 12.27 -10.11
CA THR A 50 -9.52 13.59 -9.78
C THR A 50 -9.63 13.85 -8.27
N PHE A 51 -8.85 14.83 -7.79
CA PHE A 51 -8.93 15.26 -6.39
C PHE A 51 -10.32 15.80 -6.05
N GLU A 52 -10.94 16.54 -6.96
CA GLU A 52 -12.30 17.06 -6.82
C GLU A 52 -13.32 15.93 -6.68
N GLU A 53 -13.27 14.90 -7.54
CA GLU A 53 -14.16 13.74 -7.45
C GLU A 53 -13.97 12.95 -6.14
N HIS A 54 -12.74 12.90 -5.62
CA HIS A 54 -12.46 12.29 -4.32
C HIS A 54 -13.10 13.06 -3.16
N LEU A 55 -13.10 14.40 -3.21
CA LEU A 55 -13.71 15.24 -2.17
C LEU A 55 -15.23 15.16 -2.13
N GLU A 56 -15.89 14.82 -3.24
CA GLU A 56 -17.34 14.64 -3.31
C GLU A 56 -17.82 13.31 -2.71
N ARG A 57 -16.90 12.41 -2.32
CA ARG A 57 -17.24 11.12 -1.73
C ARG A 57 -17.84 11.28 -0.33
N PRO A 58 -18.71 10.34 0.10
CA PRO A 58 -19.11 10.25 1.49
C PRO A 58 -17.88 10.19 2.42
N ALA A 59 -17.89 10.95 3.50
CA ALA A 59 -16.73 11.09 4.39
C ALA A 59 -16.12 9.76 4.88
N LEU A 60 -16.96 8.73 5.06
CA LEU A 60 -16.49 7.40 5.46
C LEU A 60 -15.72 6.69 4.33
N GLU A 61 -16.20 6.79 3.09
CA GLU A 61 -15.56 6.19 1.92
C GLU A 61 -14.25 6.90 1.60
N MET A 62 -14.25 8.24 1.66
CA MET A 62 -13.04 9.05 1.53
C MET A 62 -11.97 8.60 2.54
N ALA A 63 -12.34 8.46 3.81
CA ALA A 63 -11.43 8.00 4.86
C ALA A 63 -10.92 6.57 4.63
N GLN A 64 -11.74 5.66 4.09
CA GLN A 64 -11.30 4.31 3.73
C GLN A 64 -10.21 4.35 2.66
N ILE A 65 -10.42 5.13 1.59
CA ILE A 65 -9.47 5.28 0.49
C ILE A 65 -8.17 5.97 0.95
N ASP A 66 -8.26 7.01 1.76
CA ASP A 66 -7.09 7.71 2.30
C ASP A 66 -6.23 6.79 3.18
N ILE A 67 -6.88 6.03 4.06
CA ILE A 67 -6.19 5.08 4.95
C ILE A 67 -5.59 3.92 4.14
N MET A 68 -6.29 3.43 3.12
CA MET A 68 -5.75 2.44 2.18
C MET A 68 -4.51 2.99 1.48
N THR A 69 -4.57 4.20 0.94
CA THR A 69 -3.45 4.86 0.25
C THR A 69 -2.24 4.99 1.16
N LEU A 70 -2.43 5.43 2.41
CA LEU A 70 -1.35 5.49 3.41
C LEU A 70 -0.74 4.10 3.67
N PHE A 71 -1.56 3.07 3.83
CA PHE A 71 -1.08 1.70 4.05
C PHE A 71 -0.26 1.18 2.87
N THR A 72 -0.73 1.42 1.64
CA THR A 72 -0.03 1.06 0.41
C THR A 72 1.34 1.74 0.33
N LEU A 73 1.39 3.07 0.53
CA LEU A 73 2.65 3.82 0.48
C LEU A 73 3.67 3.33 1.52
N ASN A 74 3.22 3.08 2.75
CA ASN A 74 4.08 2.52 3.80
C ASN A 74 4.61 1.12 3.42
N SER A 75 3.77 0.28 2.84
CA SER A 75 4.15 -1.08 2.41
C SER A 75 5.13 -1.08 1.22
N LEU A 76 4.97 -0.14 0.29
CA LEU A 76 5.92 0.05 -0.82
C LEU A 76 7.25 0.62 -0.32
N SER A 77 7.22 1.55 0.64
CA SER A 77 8.43 2.07 1.30
C SER A 77 9.21 0.95 1.99
N TRP A 78 8.51 0.04 2.69
CA TRP A 78 9.10 -1.15 3.28
C TRP A 78 9.78 -2.04 2.23
N SER A 79 9.07 -2.33 1.14
CA SER A 79 9.60 -3.15 0.03
C SER A 79 10.83 -2.51 -0.61
N LEU A 80 10.82 -1.20 -0.81
CA LEU A 80 11.96 -0.44 -1.37
C LEU A 80 13.20 -0.51 -0.48
N LEU A 81 13.04 -0.33 0.83
CA LEU A 81 14.15 -0.46 1.78
C LEU A 81 14.75 -1.88 1.74
N ALA A 82 13.89 -2.90 1.74
CA ALA A 82 14.32 -4.29 1.65
C ALA A 82 15.07 -4.60 0.35
N MET A 83 14.60 -4.07 -0.79
CA MET A 83 15.29 -4.21 -2.09
C MET A 83 16.68 -3.55 -2.10
N HIS A 84 16.87 -2.45 -1.36
CA HIS A 84 18.17 -1.81 -1.17
C HIS A 84 19.06 -2.50 -0.12
N GLY A 85 18.64 -3.67 0.39
CA GLY A 85 19.40 -4.42 1.41
C GLY A 85 19.40 -3.75 2.79
N LYS A 86 18.51 -2.79 3.04
CA LYS A 86 18.33 -2.16 4.36
C LYS A 86 17.26 -2.93 5.13
N ASP A 87 17.43 -3.11 6.43
CA ASP A 87 16.35 -3.64 7.27
C ASP A 87 15.29 -2.53 7.48
N PRO A 88 14.05 -2.69 6.97
CA PRO A 88 13.02 -1.68 7.13
C PRO A 88 12.64 -1.41 8.60
N LYS A 89 12.92 -2.35 9.52
CA LYS A 89 12.67 -2.20 10.96
C LYS A 89 13.56 -1.15 11.61
N GLU A 90 14.72 -0.87 11.03
CA GLU A 90 15.63 0.16 11.53
C GLU A 90 15.18 1.58 11.12
N ASN A 91 14.19 1.70 10.23
CA ASN A 91 13.63 2.98 9.83
C ASN A 91 12.54 3.43 10.82
N GLN A 92 12.94 4.26 11.79
CA GLN A 92 12.04 4.80 12.81
C GLN A 92 10.85 5.56 12.21
N GLN A 93 11.07 6.36 11.16
CA GLN A 93 10.00 7.15 10.52
C GLN A 93 8.94 6.22 9.90
N LEU A 94 9.37 5.16 9.22
CA LEU A 94 8.46 4.17 8.65
C LEU A 94 7.69 3.40 9.74
N SER A 95 8.35 3.05 10.84
CA SER A 95 7.71 2.43 12.00
C SER A 95 6.62 3.33 12.60
N ASP A 96 6.89 4.63 12.74
CA ASP A 96 5.92 5.60 13.23
C ASP A 96 4.72 5.76 12.27
N GLU A 97 4.96 5.79 10.96
CA GLU A 97 3.88 5.84 9.97
C GLU A 97 3.02 4.57 9.97
N LEU A 98 3.63 3.38 10.09
CA LEU A 98 2.88 2.12 10.21
C LEU A 98 2.01 2.10 11.47
N ARG A 99 2.53 2.58 12.61
CA ARG A 99 1.76 2.72 13.85
C ARG A 99 0.59 3.69 13.67
N ARG A 100 0.84 4.86 13.07
CA ARG A 100 -0.18 5.87 12.79
C ARG A 100 -1.28 5.33 11.87
N THR A 101 -0.94 4.61 10.80
CA THR A 101 -1.92 3.94 9.93
C THR A 101 -2.77 2.95 10.73
N LYS A 102 -2.16 2.13 11.59
CA LYS A 102 -2.89 1.17 12.44
C LYS A 102 -3.88 1.87 13.39
N GLU A 103 -3.49 2.99 13.97
CA GLU A 103 -4.38 3.82 14.80
C GLU A 103 -5.58 4.34 14.00
N TYR A 104 -5.37 4.82 12.77
CA TYR A 104 -6.47 5.28 11.90
C TYR A 104 -7.41 4.14 11.50
N VAL A 105 -6.88 2.98 11.12
CA VAL A 105 -7.69 1.79 10.82
C VAL A 105 -8.55 1.40 12.03
N SER A 106 -8.00 1.47 13.25
CA SER A 106 -8.75 1.18 14.47
C SER A 106 -9.89 2.18 14.69
N ARG A 107 -9.63 3.47 14.46
CA ARG A 107 -10.66 4.52 14.58
C ARG A 107 -11.76 4.33 13.55
N LEU A 108 -11.41 4.07 12.29
CA LEU A 108 -12.34 3.82 11.20
C LEU A 108 -13.28 2.66 11.53
N LYS A 109 -12.73 1.50 11.93
CA LYS A 109 -13.51 0.33 12.35
C LYS A 109 -14.46 0.64 13.52
N SER A 110 -14.05 1.52 14.45
CA SER A 110 -14.91 1.93 15.56
C SER A 110 -16.11 2.78 15.11
N ILE A 111 -15.95 3.56 14.05
CA ILE A 111 -17.00 4.40 13.46
C ILE A 111 -17.98 3.51 12.70
N GLU A 112 -17.47 2.59 11.89
CA GLU A 112 -18.28 1.62 11.13
C GLU A 112 -19.14 0.76 12.07
N ARG A 113 -18.57 0.23 13.15
CA ARG A 113 -19.32 -0.54 14.16
C ARG A 113 -20.42 0.28 14.83
N ARG A 114 -20.17 1.55 15.13
CA ARG A 114 -21.18 2.45 15.73
C ARG A 114 -22.36 2.67 14.78
N LYS A 115 -22.10 2.78 13.48
CA LYS A 115 -23.15 2.90 12.46
C LYS A 115 -23.99 1.63 12.32
N GLN A 116 -23.40 0.45 12.58
CA GLN A 116 -24.07 -0.85 12.48
C GLN A 116 -24.70 -1.31 13.81
N ALA A 117 -24.48 -0.59 14.91
CA ALA A 117 -24.99 -0.99 16.21
C ALA A 117 -26.52 -0.92 16.25
N PRO A 118 -27.21 -1.97 16.75
CA PRO A 118 -28.66 -1.93 16.91
C PRO A 118 -29.05 -0.77 17.82
N HIS A 119 -29.97 0.09 17.36
CA HIS A 119 -30.56 1.09 18.23
C HIS A 119 -31.42 0.38 19.28
N VAL A 120 -30.97 0.40 20.54
CA VAL A 120 -31.78 -0.09 21.66
C VAL A 120 -33.03 0.77 21.71
N ASN A 121 -34.19 0.19 21.43
CA ASN A 121 -35.46 0.89 21.48
C ASN A 121 -35.76 1.24 22.93
N GLN A 122 -35.53 2.50 23.32
CA GLN A 122 -35.66 2.98 24.70
C GLN A 122 -37.06 2.75 25.29
N SER A 123 -38.07 2.55 24.43
CA SER A 123 -39.43 2.22 24.82
C SER A 123 -39.59 0.81 25.41
N ALA A 124 -38.68 -0.13 25.14
CA ALA A 124 -38.70 -1.49 25.69
C ALA A 124 -37.83 -1.68 26.95
N ALA A 125 -37.04 -0.65 27.34
CA ALA A 125 -36.09 -0.73 28.44
C ALA A 125 -36.62 -0.18 29.78
N LYS A 126 -37.85 0.33 29.82
CA LYS A 126 -38.52 0.72 31.07
C LYS A 126 -39.47 -0.41 31.49
N VAL A 127 -39.01 -1.26 32.40
CA VAL A 127 -39.83 -2.14 33.24
C VAL A 127 -39.55 -1.77 34.69
#